data_AF-A0A1X1VL76-F1
#
_entry.id   AF-A0A1X1VL76-F1
#
_cell.length_a   1.000
_cell.length_b   1.000
_cell.length_c   1.000
_cell.angle_alpha   90.00
_cell.angle_beta   90.00
_cell.angle_gamma   90.00
#
_symmetry.space_group_name_H-M   'P 1'
#
loop_
_entity.id
_entity.type
_entity.pdbx_description
1 polymer ?
#
loop_
_entity_poly.entity_id
_entity_poly.type
_entity_poly.pdbx_seq_one_letter_code
_entity_poly.pdbx_strand_id
1 'polypeptide(L)'
;MSLWATFGVVFGLGPVIANSIKSGMSAHGLDLTEVLGRGELFIVGAVIAGGALGELVAAFLAQDFSTKATGFKLAAILAGFGAVLGLFANTAGYMTQADPHTVRDASEWFFLLTLVPCGAIIGLVAS
;
A
#
# COMPACT_ATOMS: atom_id res chain seq x y z
N MET A 1 -14.51 -10.81 -5.85
CA MET A 1 -13.11 -11.14 -5.53
C MET A 1 -12.29 -9.90 -5.81
N SER A 2 -11.49 -9.42 -4.86
CA SER A 2 -10.72 -8.17 -4.98
C SER A 2 -9.41 -8.37 -5.75
N LEU A 3 -9.53 -8.61 -7.06
CA LEU A 3 -8.42 -9.04 -7.92
C LEU A 3 -7.24 -8.06 -7.89
N TRP A 4 -7.50 -6.75 -7.96
CA TRP A 4 -6.47 -5.73 -8.07
C TRP A 4 -5.76 -5.49 -6.75
N ALA A 5 -6.49 -5.54 -5.64
CA ALA A 5 -5.91 -5.47 -4.31
C ALA A 5 -5.03 -6.69 -4.01
N THR A 6 -5.48 -7.90 -4.36
CA THR A 6 -4.67 -9.12 -4.18
C THR A 6 -3.43 -9.10 -5.06
N PHE A 7 -3.55 -8.66 -6.33
CA PHE A 7 -2.41 -8.47 -7.21
C PHE A 7 -1.41 -7.46 -6.61
N GLY A 8 -1.90 -6.31 -6.12
CA GLY A 8 -1.06 -5.29 -5.50
C GLY A 8 -0.31 -5.81 -4.27
N VAL A 9 -0.97 -6.57 -3.41
CA VAL A 9 -0.32 -7.18 -2.24
C VAL A 9 0.74 -8.21 -2.64
N VAL A 10 0.43 -9.12 -3.56
CA VAL A 10 1.36 -10.20 -3.99
C VAL A 10 2.59 -9.62 -4.67
N PHE A 11 2.40 -8.70 -5.62
CA PHE A 11 3.53 -8.10 -6.35
C PHE A 11 4.26 -7.02 -5.53
N GLY A 12 3.58 -6.33 -4.62
CA GLY A 12 4.19 -5.39 -3.69
C GLY A 12 5.08 -6.07 -2.66
N LEU A 13 4.68 -7.23 -2.13
CA LEU A 13 5.46 -8.00 -1.15
C LEU A 13 6.61 -8.80 -1.76
N GLY A 14 6.57 -9.09 -3.07
CA GLY A 14 7.60 -9.86 -3.77
C GLY A 14 9.04 -9.34 -3.53
N PRO A 15 9.31 -8.03 -3.76
CA PRO A 15 10.61 -7.42 -3.47
C PRO A 15 11.06 -7.56 -2.01
N VAL A 16 10.14 -7.35 -1.04
CA VAL A 16 10.44 -7.46 0.40
C VAL A 16 10.80 -8.88 0.79
N ILE A 17 10.05 -9.85 0.29
CA ILE A 17 10.31 -11.27 0.55
C ILE A 17 11.66 -11.67 -0.06
N ALA A 18 11.95 -11.24 -1.29
CA ALA A 18 13.23 -11.53 -1.95
C ALA A 18 14.42 -10.95 -1.17
N ASN A 19 14.33 -9.71 -0.69
CA ASN A 19 15.40 -9.12 0.12
C ASN A 19 15.49 -9.72 1.53
N SER A 20 14.37 -10.10 2.15
CA SER A 20 14.36 -10.83 3.42
C SER A 20 15.07 -12.20 3.31
N ILE A 21 14.84 -12.93 2.21
CA ILE A 21 15.52 -14.21 1.93
C ILE A 21 17.01 -13.97 1.71
N LYS A 22 17.37 -12.96 0.92
CA LYS A 22 18.77 -12.61 0.64
C LYS A 22 19.53 -12.23 1.91
N SER A 23 18.94 -11.44 2.80
CA SER A 23 19.54 -11.07 4.08
C SER A 23 19.53 -12.24 5.08
N GLY A 24 18.53 -13.11 5.07
CA GLY A 24 18.53 -14.34 5.89
C GLY A 24 19.60 -15.35 5.47
N MET A 25 20.03 -15.35 4.21
CA MET A 25 21.15 -16.16 3.70
C MET A 25 22.53 -15.52 3.96
N SER A 26 22.59 -14.28 4.46
CA SER A 26 23.84 -13.62 4.87
C SER A 26 24.37 -14.24 6.18
N ALA A 27 25.70 -14.38 6.28
CA ALA A 27 26.37 -14.92 7.46
C ALA A 27 26.16 -14.08 8.74
N HIS A 28 25.55 -12.89 8.64
CA HIS A 28 25.32 -11.96 9.75
C HIS A 28 23.87 -11.99 10.29
N GLY A 29 23.01 -12.88 9.78
CA GLY A 29 21.61 -12.96 10.20
C GLY A 29 20.72 -11.89 9.58
N LEU A 30 19.44 -11.88 9.99
CA LEU A 30 18.40 -11.05 9.36
C LEU A 30 18.44 -9.62 9.91
N ASP A 31 19.17 -8.72 9.25
CA ASP A 31 19.16 -7.29 9.58
C ASP A 31 17.96 -6.59 8.93
N LEU A 32 16.90 -6.44 9.72
CA LEU A 32 15.69 -5.72 9.31
C LEU A 32 15.95 -4.25 8.96
N THR A 33 17.02 -3.65 9.47
CA THR A 33 17.40 -2.28 9.12
C THR A 33 17.98 -2.23 7.71
N GLU A 34 18.73 -3.25 7.30
CA GLU A 34 19.25 -3.33 5.94
C GLU A 34 18.14 -3.65 4.91
N VAL A 35 17.20 -4.52 5.29
CA VAL A 35 16.04 -4.88 4.45
C VAL A 35 15.09 -3.68 4.32
N LEU A 36 14.62 -3.12 5.43
CA LEU A 36 13.61 -2.05 5.39
C LEU A 36 14.22 -0.67 5.10
N GLY A 37 15.48 -0.44 5.43
CA GLY A 37 16.20 0.82 5.20
C GLY A 37 16.48 1.12 3.73
N ARG A 38 16.18 0.19 2.81
CA ARG A 38 16.19 0.42 1.36
C ARG A 38 14.87 0.99 0.82
N GLY A 39 13.91 1.29 1.71
CA GLY A 39 12.63 1.86 1.33
C GLY A 39 11.66 0.85 0.71
N GLU A 40 11.86 -0.43 0.96
CA GLU A 40 11.03 -1.50 0.37
C GLU A 40 9.56 -1.40 0.81
N LEU A 41 9.31 -0.98 2.06
CA LEU A 41 7.97 -0.73 2.57
C LEU A 41 7.27 0.42 1.85
N PHE A 42 8.02 1.40 1.35
CA PHE A 42 7.44 2.44 0.49
C PHE A 42 6.95 1.83 -0.83
N ILE A 43 7.73 0.96 -1.45
CA ILE A 43 7.29 0.26 -2.67
C ILE A 43 6.03 -0.56 -2.38
N VAL A 44 6.02 -1.33 -1.29
CA VAL A 44 4.84 -2.15 -0.94
C VAL A 44 3.62 -1.27 -0.68
N GLY A 45 3.76 -0.20 0.09
CA GLY A 45 2.68 0.75 0.37
C GLY A 45 2.12 1.35 -0.93
N ALA A 46 2.98 1.79 -1.83
CA ALA A 46 2.59 2.32 -3.13
C ALA A 46 1.83 1.28 -3.98
N VAL A 47 2.31 0.04 -4.04
CA VAL A 47 1.66 -1.02 -4.84
C VAL A 47 0.32 -1.43 -4.23
N ILE A 48 0.20 -1.53 -2.90
CA ILE A 48 -1.08 -1.80 -2.22
C ILE A 48 -2.08 -0.66 -2.48
N ALA A 49 -1.64 0.59 -2.37
CA ALA A 49 -2.46 1.76 -2.69
C ALA A 49 -2.95 1.74 -4.14
N GLY A 50 -2.07 1.47 -5.09
CA GLY A 50 -2.42 1.31 -6.50
C GLY A 50 -3.42 0.19 -6.75
N GLY A 51 -3.23 -0.97 -6.10
CA GLY A 51 -4.16 -2.11 -6.17
C GLY A 51 -5.54 -1.79 -5.61
N ALA A 52 -5.61 -1.11 -4.47
CA ALA A 52 -6.87 -0.67 -3.88
C ALA A 52 -7.59 0.35 -4.78
N LEU A 53 -6.86 1.32 -5.34
CA LEU A 53 -7.44 2.28 -6.30
C LEU A 53 -7.98 1.57 -7.56
N GLY A 54 -7.25 0.58 -8.09
CA GLY A 54 -7.72 -0.23 -9.21
C GLY A 54 -9.03 -0.96 -8.89
N GLU A 55 -9.15 -1.49 -7.68
CA GLU A 55 -10.36 -2.16 -7.19
C GLU A 55 -11.54 -1.17 -7.08
N LEU A 56 -11.30 0.03 -6.54
CA LEU A 56 -12.31 1.08 -6.45
C LEU A 56 -12.82 1.51 -7.83
N VAL A 57 -11.91 1.72 -8.79
CA VAL A 57 -12.25 2.09 -10.17
C VAL A 57 -13.05 0.98 -10.86
N ALA A 58 -12.60 -0.29 -10.72
CA ALA A 58 -13.31 -1.43 -11.28
C ALA A 58 -14.74 -1.55 -10.71
N ALA A 59 -14.92 -1.32 -9.41
CA ALA A 59 -16.24 -1.30 -8.79
C ALA A 59 -17.11 -0.18 -9.37
N PHE A 60 -16.59 1.04 -9.49
CA PHE A 60 -17.32 2.19 -10.08
C PHE A 60 -17.76 1.96 -11.53
N LEU A 61 -17.01 1.19 -12.30
CA LEU A 61 -17.37 0.84 -13.68
C LEU A 61 -18.41 -0.27 -13.76
N ALA A 62 -18.41 -1.19 -12.79
CA ALA A 62 -19.27 -2.38 -12.79
C ALA A 62 -20.59 -2.20 -12.04
N GLN A 63 -20.67 -1.25 -11.11
CA GLN A 63 -21.80 -1.09 -10.20
C GLN A 63 -22.37 0.32 -10.25
N ASP A 64 -23.70 0.43 -10.19
CA ASP A 64 -24.38 1.72 -10.04
C ASP A 64 -24.46 2.13 -8.56
N PHE A 65 -23.67 3.14 -8.20
CA PHE A 65 -23.64 3.71 -6.84
C PHE A 65 -24.64 4.84 -6.63
N SER A 66 -25.44 5.22 -7.63
CA SER A 66 -26.38 6.34 -7.55
C SER A 66 -27.40 6.17 -6.41
N THR A 67 -27.80 4.93 -6.13
CA THR A 67 -28.79 4.55 -5.12
C THR A 67 -28.22 4.36 -3.70
N LYS A 68 -26.89 4.28 -3.54
CA LYS A 68 -26.25 4.14 -2.22
C LYS A 68 -26.37 5.45 -1.41
N ALA A 69 -26.45 5.31 -0.09
CA ALA A 69 -26.57 6.44 0.83
C ALA A 69 -25.38 7.41 0.72
N THR A 70 -25.61 8.71 0.96
CA THR A 70 -24.59 9.75 0.88
C THR A 70 -23.37 9.45 1.77
N GLY A 71 -23.59 8.88 2.96
CA GLY A 71 -22.50 8.47 3.86
C GLY A 71 -21.54 7.44 3.24
N PHE A 72 -22.06 6.47 2.48
CA PHE A 72 -21.25 5.51 1.74
C PHE A 72 -20.39 6.20 0.68
N LYS A 73 -21.00 7.11 -0.09
CA LYS A 73 -20.30 7.87 -1.14
C LYS A 73 -19.17 8.72 -0.55
N LEU A 74 -19.42 9.40 0.57
CA LEU A 74 -18.41 10.18 1.28
C LEU A 74 -17.27 9.29 1.80
N ALA A 75 -17.58 8.13 2.38
CA ALA A 75 -16.57 7.18 2.83
C ALA A 75 -15.69 6.69 1.67
N ALA A 76 -16.29 6.36 0.53
CA ALA A 76 -15.58 5.95 -0.68
C ALA A 76 -14.66 7.05 -1.23
N ILE A 77 -15.12 8.31 -1.24
CA ILE A 77 -14.32 9.46 -1.67
C ILE A 77 -13.12 9.68 -0.72
N LEU A 78 -13.36 9.65 0.59
CA LEU A 78 -12.30 9.85 1.59
C LEU A 78 -11.27 8.71 1.54
N ALA A 79 -11.71 7.46 1.40
CA ALA A 79 -10.84 6.31 1.28
C ALA A 79 -10.03 6.35 -0.02
N GLY A 80 -10.67 6.70 -1.15
CA GLY A 80 -9.99 6.92 -2.43
C GLY A 80 -8.94 8.03 -2.36
N PHE A 81 -9.29 9.18 -1.77
CA PHE A 81 -8.34 10.28 -1.56
C PHE A 81 -7.16 9.87 -0.67
N GLY A 82 -7.44 9.16 0.43
CA GLY A 82 -6.40 8.62 1.32
C GLY A 82 -5.47 7.64 0.61
N ALA A 83 -6.01 6.78 -0.27
CA ALA A 83 -5.19 5.84 -1.05
C ALA A 83 -4.33 6.56 -2.10
N VAL A 84 -4.85 7.63 -2.74
CA VAL A 84 -4.05 8.49 -3.63
C VAL A 84 -2.91 9.17 -2.87
N LEU A 85 -3.21 9.76 -1.71
CA LEU A 85 -2.17 10.34 -0.85
C LEU A 85 -1.16 9.30 -0.42
N GLY A 86 -1.58 8.10 -0.01
CA GLY A 86 -0.70 6.99 0.33
C GLY A 86 0.21 6.61 -0.83
N LEU A 87 -0.33 6.47 -2.05
CA LEU A 87 0.45 6.18 -3.25
C LEU A 87 1.56 7.22 -3.48
N PHE A 88 1.20 8.51 -3.47
CA PHE A 88 2.17 9.59 -3.70
C PHE A 88 3.16 9.74 -2.56
N ALA A 89 2.70 9.66 -1.31
CA ALA A 89 3.54 9.79 -0.13
C ALA A 89 4.59 8.67 -0.07
N ASN A 90 4.19 7.42 -0.35
CA ASN A 90 5.13 6.31 -0.42
C ASN A 90 6.09 6.44 -1.61
N THR A 91 5.60 6.82 -2.79
CA THR A 91 6.46 7.03 -3.97
C THR A 91 7.49 8.12 -3.73
N ALA A 92 7.07 9.25 -3.15
CA ALA A 92 7.97 10.34 -2.78
C ALA A 92 8.96 9.91 -1.69
N GLY A 93 8.49 9.17 -0.67
CA GLY A 93 9.32 8.60 0.39
C GLY A 93 10.45 7.72 -0.17
N TYR A 94 10.14 6.86 -1.14
CA TYR A 94 11.13 6.02 -1.82
C TYR A 94 12.18 6.83 -2.61
N MET A 95 11.81 7.99 -3.13
CA MET A 95 12.73 8.86 -3.87
C MET A 95 13.65 9.70 -2.97
N THR A 96 13.41 9.72 -1.66
CA THR A 96 14.26 10.48 -0.73
C THR A 96 15.57 9.75 -0.45
N GLN A 97 16.67 10.49 -0.43
CA GLN A 97 17.97 10.00 0.03
C GLN A 97 18.16 10.47 1.48
N ALA A 98 17.98 9.56 2.43
CA ALA A 98 18.14 9.80 3.85
C ALA A 98 18.85 8.62 4.51
N ASP A 99 19.25 8.79 5.77
CA ASP A 99 19.88 7.72 6.54
C ASP A 99 18.95 6.49 6.65
N PRO A 100 19.49 5.25 6.58
CA PRO A 100 18.67 4.02 6.55
C PRO A 100 17.69 3.87 7.71
N HIS A 101 18.06 4.36 8.91
CA HIS A 101 17.18 4.36 10.08
C HIS A 101 15.96 5.28 9.88
N THR A 102 16.18 6.48 9.37
CA THR A 102 15.11 7.45 9.07
C THR A 102 14.19 6.93 7.97
N VAL A 103 14.76 6.32 6.92
CA VAL A 103 14.00 5.69 5.83
C VAL A 103 13.11 4.57 6.37
N ARG A 104 13.66 3.70 7.22
CA ARG A 104 12.90 2.61 7.86
C ARG A 104 11.73 3.15 8.67
N ASP A 105 11.99 4.04 9.64
CA ASP A 105 10.95 4.56 10.54
C ASP A 105 9.84 5.28 9.76
N ALA A 106 10.21 6.10 8.77
CA ALA A 106 9.24 6.77 7.92
C ALA A 106 8.44 5.76 7.06
N SER A 107 9.09 4.75 6.50
CA SER A 107 8.44 3.74 5.68
C SER A 107 7.44 2.87 6.44
N GLU A 108 7.72 2.55 7.71
CA GLU A 108 6.79 1.85 8.60
C GLU A 108 5.52 2.68 8.84
N TRP A 109 5.68 3.96 9.16
CA TRP A 109 4.54 4.87 9.37
C TRP A 109 3.70 5.07 8.10
N PHE A 110 4.34 5.31 6.96
CA PHE A 110 3.65 5.55 5.70
C PHE A 110 2.93 4.28 5.23
N PHE A 111 3.53 3.12 5.44
CA PHE A 111 2.89 1.84 5.18
C PHE A 111 1.62 1.66 6.03
N LEU A 112 1.70 1.84 7.35
CA LEU A 112 0.54 1.73 8.24
C LEU A 112 -0.58 2.72 7.88
N LEU A 113 -0.23 3.96 7.58
CA LEU A 113 -1.19 4.98 7.15
C LEU A 113 -1.85 4.65 5.82
N THR A 114 -1.18 3.89 4.95
CA THR A 114 -1.72 3.45 3.66
C THR A 114 -2.69 2.29 3.80
N LEU A 115 -2.49 1.41 4.78
CA LEU A 115 -3.38 0.27 5.01
C LEU A 115 -4.82 0.68 5.37
N VAL A 116 -4.99 1.78 6.11
CA VAL A 116 -6.31 2.26 6.55
C VAL A 116 -7.25 2.58 5.37
N PRO A 117 -6.89 3.50 4.44
CA PRO A 117 -7.73 3.79 3.28
C PRO A 117 -7.86 2.58 2.34
N CYS A 118 -6.81 1.78 2.16
CA CYS A 118 -6.88 0.59 1.31
C CYS A 118 -7.85 -0.47 1.86
N GLY A 119 -7.82 -0.72 3.17
CA GLY A 119 -8.75 -1.61 3.84
C GLY A 119 -10.19 -1.11 3.77
N ALA A 120 -10.39 0.20 3.92
CA ALA A 120 -11.70 0.82 3.74
C ALA A 120 -12.24 0.63 2.31
N ILE A 121 -11.39 0.83 1.28
CA ILE A 121 -11.77 0.58 -0.12
C ILE A 121 -12.20 -0.87 -0.32
N ILE A 122 -11.42 -1.84 0.15
CA ILE A 122 -11.74 -3.27 -0.01
C ILE A 122 -13.08 -3.59 0.67
N GLY A 123 -13.31 -3.08 1.88
CA GLY A 123 -14.58 -3.26 2.59
C GLY A 123 -15.76 -2.65 1.85
N LEU A 124 -15.59 -1.46 1.26
CA LEU A 124 -16.63 -0.77 0.50
C LEU A 124 -16.93 -1.48 -0.84
N VAL A 125 -15.93 -2.00 -1.53
CA VAL A 125 -16.13 -2.75 -2.79
C VAL A 125 -16.79 -4.11 -2.55
N ALA A 126 -16.57 -4.70 -1.38
CA ALA A 126 -17.19 -5.98 -1.01
C ALA A 126 -18.67 -5.87 -0.59
N SER A 127 -19.27 -4.67 -0.53
CA SER A 127 -20.61 -4.40 0.04
C SER A 127 -21.66 -3.83 -0.93
#